data_AF-A0A7Y5K260-F1
#
_entry.id   AF-A0A7Y5K260-F1
#
_cell.length_a   1.000
_cell.length_b   1.000
_cell.length_c   1.000
_cell.angle_alpha   90.00
_cell.angle_beta   90.00
_cell.angle_gamma   90.00
#
_symmetry.space_group_name_H-M   'P 1'
#
loop_
_entity.id
_entity.type
_entity.pdbx_description
1 polymer ?
#
loop_
_entity_poly.entity_id
_entity_poly.type
_entity_poly.pdbx_seq_one_letter_code
_entity_poly.pdbx_strand_id
1 'polypeptide(L)'
;MLMRVEFYKGGDGRLCGWIATPPHRRTFQGTTMAAGRDLPHDLAQFTVERALDIRDGFWALLAHGASFRSVPGRRPTRSGRALTRRHEPALAAIEVTAGTHYLAWKGGGRTPIRASLDTMYARWLALAEGERLVLEWPVHPLPS
;
A
#
# COMPACT_ATOMS: atom_id res chain seq x y z
N MET A 1 -0.57 17.85 -0.15
CA MET A 1 0.37 17.18 -1.09
C MET A 1 -0.14 15.77 -1.33
N LEU A 2 0.12 15.18 -2.50
CA LEU A 2 -0.33 13.84 -2.87
C LEU A 2 0.86 12.99 -3.32
N MET A 3 0.83 11.70 -3.00
CA MET A 3 1.65 10.68 -3.64
C MET A 3 0.76 9.87 -4.57
N ARG A 4 1.11 9.77 -5.86
CA ARG A 4 0.44 8.90 -6.82
C ARG A 4 0.98 7.49 -6.70
N VAL A 5 0.12 6.49 -6.65
CA VAL A 5 0.48 5.06 -6.64
C VAL A 5 -0.26 4.36 -7.77
N GLU A 6 0.46 3.62 -8.60
CA GLU A 6 -0.07 2.95 -9.78
C GLU A 6 0.12 1.45 -9.63
N PHE A 7 -0.95 0.75 -9.31
CA PHE A 7 -0.97 -0.71 -9.27
C PHE A 7 -1.17 -1.26 -10.69
N TYR A 8 -0.56 -2.39 -10.99
CA TYR A 8 -0.64 -3.03 -12.29
C TYR A 8 -0.59 -4.54 -12.18
N LYS A 9 -1.21 -5.21 -13.15
CA LYS A 9 -1.09 -6.65 -13.37
C LYS A 9 0.13 -6.94 -14.25
N GLY A 10 0.81 -8.04 -13.96
CA GLY A 10 1.86 -8.57 -14.83
C GLY A 10 1.88 -10.10 -14.78
N GLY A 11 2.66 -10.71 -15.67
CA GLY A 11 2.83 -12.17 -15.71
C GLY A 11 1.51 -12.89 -15.98
N ASP A 12 0.80 -12.47 -17.04
CA ASP A 12 -0.51 -13.01 -17.43
C ASP A 12 -1.56 -12.85 -16.31
N GLY A 13 -1.53 -11.68 -15.65
CA GLY A 13 -2.41 -11.35 -14.54
C GLY A 13 -2.09 -12.01 -13.19
N ARG A 14 -1.01 -12.79 -13.09
CA ARG A 14 -0.64 -13.54 -11.87
C ARG A 14 0.22 -12.76 -10.89
N LEU A 15 0.71 -11.59 -11.29
CA LEU A 15 1.51 -10.71 -10.45
C LEU A 15 0.82 -9.37 -10.28
N CYS A 16 1.00 -8.78 -9.11
CA CYS A 16 0.68 -7.40 -8.81
C CYS A 16 1.98 -6.66 -8.52
N GLY A 17 2.23 -5.58 -9.24
CA GLY A 17 3.27 -4.63 -8.89
C GLY A 17 2.68 -3.24 -8.69
N TRP A 18 3.47 -2.34 -8.11
CA TRP A 18 3.09 -0.94 -8.02
C TRP A 18 4.27 0.00 -8.25
N ILE A 19 3.95 1.21 -8.69
CA ILE A 19 4.88 2.32 -8.88
C ILE A 19 4.39 3.48 -8.03
N ALA A 20 5.27 4.10 -7.24
CA ALA A 20 4.92 5.26 -6.43
C ALA A 20 5.68 6.50 -6.90
N THR A 21 4.98 7.62 -6.96
CA THR A 21 5.51 8.96 -7.25
C THR A 21 5.18 9.88 -6.06
N PRO A 22 6.06 9.96 -5.05
CA PRO A 22 5.86 10.85 -3.92
C PRO A 22 6.08 12.32 -4.31
N PRO A 23 5.49 13.27 -3.57
CA PRO A 23 5.65 14.69 -3.87
C PRO A 23 7.13 15.08 -3.73
N HIS A 24 7.66 15.79 -4.73
CA HIS A 24 9.05 16.28 -4.77
C HIS A 24 10.12 15.18 -4.67
N ARG A 25 9.77 13.91 -4.94
CA ARG A 25 10.70 12.78 -4.95
C ARG A 25 10.61 12.06 -6.28
N ARG A 26 11.67 11.31 -6.62
CA ARG A 26 11.69 10.48 -7.81
C ARG A 26 10.68 9.34 -7.70
N THR A 27 10.02 9.04 -8.80
CA THR A 27 9.24 7.82 -8.99
C THR A 27 10.11 6.59 -8.77
N PHE A 28 9.54 5.56 -8.15
CA PHE A 28 10.21 4.27 -7.95
C PHE A 28 9.22 3.12 -8.03
N GLN A 29 9.72 1.96 -8.43
CA GLN A 29 8.95 0.72 -8.41
C GLN A 29 9.03 0.08 -7.02
N GLY A 30 7.87 -0.37 -6.56
CA GLY A 30 7.71 -1.14 -5.35
C GLY A 30 8.05 -2.61 -5.51
N THR A 31 7.46 -3.42 -4.64
CA THR A 31 7.56 -4.88 -4.70
C THR A 31 6.62 -5.41 -5.78
N THR A 32 7.02 -6.49 -6.43
CA THR A 32 6.13 -7.32 -7.24
C THR A 32 5.79 -8.57 -6.44
N MET A 33 4.51 -8.88 -6.33
CA MET A 33 3.98 -9.99 -5.53
C MET A 33 2.99 -10.82 -6.34
N ALA A 34 2.70 -12.04 -5.87
CA ALA A 34 1.65 -12.83 -6.46
C ALA A 34 0.29 -12.13 -6.32
N ALA A 35 -0.44 -12.01 -7.43
CA ALA A 35 -1.84 -11.66 -7.44
C ALA A 35 -2.64 -12.96 -7.31
N GLY A 36 -3.19 -13.19 -6.11
CA GLY A 36 -4.10 -14.31 -5.86
C GLY A 36 -5.49 -14.06 -6.45
N ARG A 37 -6.45 -14.91 -6.05
CA ARG A 37 -7.87 -14.68 -6.36
C ARG A 37 -8.47 -13.49 -5.60
N ASP A 38 -7.78 -13.01 -4.57
CA ASP A 38 -8.22 -11.92 -3.70
C ASP A 38 -7.47 -10.62 -4.02
N LEU A 39 -7.72 -9.56 -3.24
CA LEU A 39 -6.90 -8.34 -3.31
C LEU A 39 -5.41 -8.64 -3.02
N PRO A 40 -4.48 -8.14 -3.86
CA PRO A 40 -3.04 -8.21 -3.56
C PRO A 40 -2.72 -7.52 -2.24
N HIS A 41 -1.75 -8.05 -1.49
CA HIS A 41 -1.41 -7.60 -0.14
C HIS A 41 -1.17 -6.08 -0.05
N ASP A 42 -0.28 -5.52 -0.87
CA ASP A 42 0.02 -4.08 -0.83
C ASP A 42 -1.20 -3.21 -1.20
N LEU A 43 -2.06 -3.68 -2.11
CA LEU A 43 -3.30 -2.98 -2.49
C LEU A 43 -4.35 -3.06 -1.39
N ALA A 44 -4.45 -4.20 -0.71
CA ALA A 44 -5.28 -4.35 0.48
C ALA A 44 -4.80 -3.42 1.59
N GLN A 45 -3.50 -3.42 1.90
CA GLN A 45 -2.91 -2.53 2.89
C GLN A 45 -3.14 -1.05 2.55
N PHE A 46 -2.98 -0.65 1.29
CA PHE A 46 -3.33 0.70 0.83
C PHE A 46 -4.78 1.04 1.14
N THR A 47 -5.70 0.13 0.81
CA THR A 47 -7.13 0.34 0.99
C THR A 47 -7.50 0.45 2.46
N VAL A 48 -6.95 -0.41 3.32
CA VAL A 48 -7.20 -0.39 4.76
C VAL A 48 -6.63 0.87 5.39
N GLU A 49 -5.35 1.17 5.18
CA GLU A 49 -4.73 2.35 5.76
C GLU A 49 -5.43 3.63 5.30
N ARG A 50 -5.84 3.72 4.02
CA ARG A 50 -6.58 4.87 3.50
C ARG A 50 -7.97 5.01 4.09
N ALA A 51 -8.71 3.90 4.24
CA ALA A 51 -10.08 3.90 4.74
C ALA A 51 -10.17 4.19 6.24
N LEU A 52 -9.13 3.81 7.00
CA LEU A 52 -9.04 4.06 8.44
C LEU A 52 -8.29 5.37 8.78
N ASP A 53 -7.88 6.14 7.78
CA ASP A 53 -7.07 7.36 7.94
C ASP A 53 -5.80 7.12 8.81
N ILE A 54 -5.10 6.01 8.55
CA ILE A 54 -3.84 5.68 9.23
C ILE A 54 -2.73 6.56 8.65
N ARG A 55 -2.10 7.39 9.50
CA ARG A 55 -1.19 8.48 9.08
C ARG A 55 0.29 8.17 9.29
N ASP A 56 0.61 7.03 9.87
CA ASP A 56 1.96 6.56 10.19
C ASP A 56 2.20 5.11 9.74
N GLY A 57 1.31 4.60 8.88
CA GLY A 57 1.42 3.31 8.23
C GLY A 57 2.43 3.26 7.09
N PHE A 58 2.49 2.14 6.39
CA PHE A 58 3.47 1.89 5.35
C PHE A 58 3.44 2.97 4.26
N TRP A 59 2.25 3.33 3.78
CA TRP A 59 2.11 4.28 2.67
C TRP A 59 2.43 5.71 3.09
N ALA A 60 2.06 6.11 4.31
CA ALA A 60 2.44 7.39 4.86
C ALA A 60 3.96 7.50 5.00
N LEU A 61 4.60 6.51 5.60
CA LEU A 61 6.05 6.50 5.77
C LEU A 61 6.79 6.45 4.43
N LEU A 62 6.30 5.70 3.44
CA LEU A 62 6.82 5.74 2.08
C LEU A 62 6.76 7.13 1.46
N ALA A 63 5.63 7.83 1.59
CA ALA A 63 5.46 9.20 1.10
C ALA A 63 6.48 10.17 1.74
N HIS A 64 6.82 9.93 3.01
CA HIS A 64 7.84 10.70 3.74
C HIS A 64 9.27 10.23 3.47
N GLY A 65 9.45 9.17 2.68
CA GLY A 65 10.75 8.70 2.21
C GLY A 65 11.38 7.61 3.07
N ALA A 66 10.61 6.91 3.91
CA ALA A 66 11.06 5.72 4.64
C ALA A 66 11.69 4.68 3.70
N SER A 67 12.68 3.95 4.21
CA SER A 67 13.39 2.92 3.44
C SER A 67 13.08 1.56 4.03
N PHE A 68 12.27 0.78 3.33
CA PHE A 68 11.91 -0.58 3.71
C PHE A 68 12.80 -1.57 2.98
N ARG A 69 13.25 -2.63 3.66
CA ARG A 69 14.00 -3.71 3.02
C ARG A 69 13.14 -4.47 2.01
N SER A 70 11.84 -4.53 2.25
CA SER A 70 10.86 -5.15 1.35
C SER A 70 10.71 -4.42 0.02
N VAL A 71 11.15 -3.15 -0.10
CA VAL A 71 11.02 -2.34 -1.31
C VAL A 71 12.37 -2.25 -2.03
N PRO A 72 12.67 -3.14 -2.99
CA PRO A 72 14.01 -3.27 -3.58
C PRO A 72 14.36 -2.14 -4.55
N GLY A 73 13.36 -1.49 -5.16
CA GLY A 73 13.54 -0.50 -6.22
C GLY A 73 14.08 0.86 -5.77
N ARG A 74 14.44 1.02 -4.49
CA ARG A 74 14.86 2.30 -3.93
C ARG A 74 16.13 2.18 -3.10
N ARG A 75 17.17 2.93 -3.47
CA ARG A 75 18.41 3.02 -2.68
C ARG A 75 18.09 3.52 -1.26
N PRO A 76 18.34 2.73 -0.20
CA PRO A 76 18.01 3.13 1.15
C PRO A 76 18.85 4.33 1.61
N THR A 77 18.21 5.34 2.20
CA THR A 77 18.89 6.51 2.77
C THR A 77 19.05 6.39 4.28
N ARG A 78 20.00 7.12 4.88
CA ARG A 78 20.17 7.12 6.35
C ARG A 78 18.92 7.65 7.05
N SER A 79 18.38 8.77 6.58
CA SER A 79 17.12 9.34 7.11
C SER A 79 15.93 8.42 6.90
N GLY A 80 15.80 7.79 5.72
CA GLY A 80 14.74 6.84 5.44
C GLY A 80 14.79 5.60 6.34
N ARG A 81 15.98 5.07 6.64
CA ARG A 81 16.15 3.96 7.61
C ARG A 81 15.84 4.39 9.04
N ALA A 82 16.25 5.59 9.44
CA ALA A 82 15.94 6.13 10.75
C ALA A 82 14.41 6.29 10.93
N LEU A 83 13.72 6.75 9.89
CA LEU A 83 12.27 6.87 9.88
C LEU A 83 11.59 5.50 10.05
N THR A 84 12.00 4.49 9.27
CA THR A 84 11.47 3.12 9.42
C THR A 84 11.69 2.58 10.83
N ARG A 85 12.88 2.79 11.41
CA ARG A 85 13.20 2.33 12.77
C ARG A 85 12.37 3.03 13.85
N ARG A 86 12.18 4.35 13.73
CA ARG A 86 11.39 5.14 14.69
C ARG A 86 9.94 4.66 14.77
N HIS A 87 9.36 4.26 13.63
CA HIS A 87 7.96 3.86 13.54
C HIS A 87 7.77 2.33 13.50
N GLU A 88 8.81 1.54 13.79
CA GLU A 88 8.73 0.06 13.70
C GLU A 88 7.63 -0.54 14.58
N PRO A 89 7.43 -0.11 15.85
CA PRO A 89 6.32 -0.61 16.66
C PRO A 89 4.94 -0.26 16.11
N ALA A 90 4.79 0.97 15.59
CA ALA A 90 3.54 1.43 14.98
C ALA A 90 3.23 0.64 13.70
N LEU A 91 4.24 0.41 12.86
CA LEU A 91 4.14 -0.41 11.65
C LEU A 91 3.67 -1.83 11.97
N ALA A 92 4.23 -2.46 13.01
CA ALA A 92 3.80 -3.81 13.41
C ALA A 92 2.33 -3.83 13.86
N ALA A 93 1.89 -2.84 14.63
CA ALA A 93 0.48 -2.74 15.06
C ALA A 93 -0.47 -2.46 13.88
N ILE A 94 -0.05 -1.63 12.93
CA ILE A 94 -0.80 -1.30 11.71
C ILE A 94 -0.90 -2.52 10.79
N GLU A 95 0.18 -3.29 10.65
CA GLU A 95 0.18 -4.54 9.89
C GLU A 95 -0.83 -5.54 10.45
N VAL A 96 -0.88 -5.70 11.78
CA VAL A 96 -1.89 -6.54 12.45
C VAL A 96 -3.30 -6.01 12.21
N THR A 97 -3.49 -4.68 12.27
CA THR A 97 -4.79 -4.04 12.02
C THR A 97 -5.23 -4.28 10.57
N ALA A 98 -4.35 -4.04 9.60
CA ALA A 98 -4.60 -4.26 8.19
C ALA A 98 -4.93 -5.72 7.90
N GLY A 99 -4.13 -6.65 8.42
CA GLY A 99 -4.36 -8.09 8.32
C GLY A 99 -5.69 -8.51 8.92
N THR A 100 -6.06 -7.97 10.09
CA THR A 100 -7.35 -8.27 10.75
C THR A 100 -8.54 -7.89 9.87
N HIS A 101 -8.55 -6.67 9.33
CA HIS A 101 -9.64 -6.23 8.47
C HIS A 101 -9.68 -6.98 7.14
N TYR A 102 -8.52 -7.25 6.54
CA TYR A 102 -8.41 -8.00 5.30
C TYR A 102 -8.90 -9.45 5.45
N LEU A 103 -8.47 -10.15 6.49
CA LEU A 103 -8.89 -11.52 6.77
C LEU A 103 -10.39 -11.59 7.09
N ALA A 104 -10.92 -10.64 7.86
CA ALA A 104 -12.36 -10.57 8.14
C ALA A 104 -13.16 -10.37 6.83
N TRP A 105 -12.72 -9.48 5.95
CA TRP A 105 -13.34 -9.26 4.65
C TRP A 105 -13.30 -10.52 3.77
N LYS A 106 -12.11 -11.11 3.61
CA LYS A 106 -11.86 -12.32 2.80
C LYS A 106 -12.70 -13.50 3.27
N GLY A 107 -12.87 -13.66 4.57
CA GLY A 107 -13.70 -14.72 5.16
C GLY A 107 -15.21 -14.45 5.15
N GLY A 108 -15.68 -13.34 4.57
CA GLY A 108 -17.11 -12.97 4.62
C GLY A 108 -17.57 -12.38 5.96
N GLY A 109 -16.67 -12.14 6.89
CA GLY A 109 -16.93 -11.58 8.22
C GLY A 109 -17.21 -10.07 8.22
N ARG A 110 -17.45 -9.52 9.41
CA ARG A 110 -17.75 -8.09 9.60
C ARG A 110 -16.47 -7.27 9.71
N THR A 111 -16.41 -6.17 8.96
CA THR A 111 -15.37 -5.15 9.08
C THR A 111 -15.98 -3.79 8.69
N PRO A 112 -15.67 -2.70 9.41
CA PRO A 112 -16.24 -1.38 9.11
C PRO A 112 -15.85 -0.86 7.72
N ILE A 113 -14.76 -1.37 7.14
CA ILE A 113 -14.23 -0.95 5.83
C ILE A 113 -14.57 -1.92 4.70
N ARG A 114 -15.58 -2.79 4.90
CA ARG A 114 -16.01 -3.79 3.90
C ARG A 114 -16.30 -3.15 2.55
N ALA A 115 -17.08 -2.07 2.51
CA ALA A 115 -17.43 -1.38 1.27
C ALA A 115 -16.20 -0.84 0.51
N SER A 116 -15.19 -0.33 1.22
CA SER A 116 -13.94 0.13 0.62
C SER A 116 -13.14 -1.02 0.00
N LEU A 117 -13.07 -2.16 0.69
CA LEU A 117 -12.40 -3.37 0.19
C LEU A 117 -13.14 -3.98 -1.00
N ASP A 118 -14.48 -4.08 -0.94
CA ASP A 118 -15.31 -4.56 -2.06
C ASP A 118 -15.13 -3.68 -3.30
N THR A 119 -15.15 -2.36 -3.12
CA THR A 119 -14.94 -1.40 -4.21
C THR A 119 -13.55 -1.55 -4.82
N MET A 120 -12.51 -1.65 -3.99
CA MET A 120 -11.15 -1.83 -4.51
C MET A 120 -10.98 -3.17 -5.21
N TYR A 121 -11.58 -4.23 -4.67
CA TYR A 121 -11.52 -5.56 -5.26
C TYR A 121 -12.20 -5.58 -6.64
N ALA A 122 -13.36 -4.96 -6.79
CA ALA A 122 -14.03 -4.81 -8.08
C ALA A 122 -13.14 -4.07 -9.10
N ARG A 123 -12.50 -2.97 -8.68
CA ARG A 123 -11.55 -2.22 -9.53
C ARG A 123 -10.34 -3.08 -9.93
N TRP A 124 -9.80 -3.87 -9.00
CA TRP A 124 -8.69 -4.78 -9.28
C TRP A 124 -9.08 -5.90 -10.25
N LEU A 125 -10.27 -6.49 -10.10
CA LEU A 125 -10.77 -7.50 -11.02
C LEU A 125 -10.95 -6.94 -12.44
N ALA A 126 -11.53 -5.74 -12.55
CA ALA A 126 -11.79 -5.08 -13.83
C ALA A 126 -10.52 -4.61 -14.57
N LEU A 127 -9.41 -4.40 -13.85
CA LEU A 127 -8.15 -3.94 -14.44
C LEU A 127 -7.59 -4.97 -15.45
N ALA A 128 -7.38 -4.58 -16.70
CA ALA A 128 -6.73 -5.44 -17.68
C ALA A 128 -5.19 -5.43 -17.51
N GLU A 129 -4.51 -6.43 -18.06
CA GLU A 129 -3.05 -6.39 -18.16
C GLU A 129 -2.61 -5.26 -19.11
N GLY A 130 -1.53 -4.57 -18.74
CA GLY A 130 -1.09 -3.34 -19.42
C GLY A 130 -1.74 -2.05 -18.90
N GLU A 131 -2.87 -2.13 -18.20
CA GLU A 131 -3.51 -0.97 -17.57
C GLU A 131 -2.89 -0.60 -16.21
N ARG A 132 -3.22 0.60 -15.74
CA ARG A 132 -2.79 1.13 -14.44
C ARG A 132 -3.98 1.51 -13.58
N LEU A 133 -4.08 0.89 -12.41
CA LEU A 133 -4.97 1.32 -11.35
C LEU A 133 -4.30 2.47 -10.59
N VAL A 134 -4.62 3.70 -10.99
CA VAL A 134 -4.07 4.92 -10.39
C VAL A 134 -4.85 5.27 -9.12
N LEU A 135 -4.10 5.41 -8.02
CA LEU A 135 -4.61 5.78 -6.71
C LEU A 135 -3.80 6.97 -6.17
N GLU A 136 -4.45 7.76 -5.32
CA GLU A 136 -3.83 8.92 -4.67
C GLU A 136 -3.76 8.70 -3.16
N TRP A 137 -2.57 8.92 -2.61
CA TRP A 137 -2.32 8.91 -1.18
C TRP A 137 -2.15 10.35 -0.66
N PRO A 138 -3.07 10.84 0.20
CA PRO A 138 -2.90 12.11 0.88
C PRO A 138 -1.68 12.12 1.79
N VAL A 139 -0.79 13.08 1.58
CA VAL A 139 0.41 13.23 2.40
C VAL A 139 0.13 14.25 3.50
N HIS A 140 -0.11 13.74 4.70
CA HIS A 140 -0.24 14.50 5.94
C HIS A 140 1.08 14.54 6.70
N PRO A 141 1.31 15.53 7.58
CA PRO A 141 2.40 15.47 8.55
C PRO A 141 2.31 14.18 9.37
N LEU A 142 3.46 13.55 9.63
CA LEU A 142 3.50 12.38 10.50
C LEU A 142 3.13 12.79 11.93
N PRO A 143 2.39 11.95 12.68
CA PRO A 143 2.19 12.16 14.10
C PRO A 143 3.54 12.18 14.83
N SER A 144 3.64 13.06 15.84
CA SER A 144 4.84 13.31 16.64
C SER A 144 5.20 12.14 17.55
#